data_AF-A0A243CR34-F1
#
_entry.id   AF-A0A243CR34-F1
#
_cell.length_a   1.000
_cell.length_b   1.000
_cell.length_c   1.000
_cell.angle_alpha   90.00
_cell.angle_beta   90.00
_cell.angle_gamma   90.00
#
_symmetry.space_group_name_H-M   'P 1'
#
loop_
_entity.id
_entity.type
_entity.pdbx_description
1 polymer ?
#
loop_
_entity_poly.entity_id
_entity_poly.type
_entity_poly.pdbx_seq_one_letter_code
_entity_poly.pdbx_strand_id
1 'polypeptide(L)'
;MEANVNTQKAGGEKPSLFGMITSPGLQFERMKTTEKVWGMFFIVAILQGLVGGLNSYITYTSPEMIEMQKKLGGEFANKDSLVSDVISGTIWGIVGVMIATLVVAAIYKVFMMFYGNDTSYKKIVMIIVYADIIVIIGGLINGVIALILGAGPTAYTSLGPLFDQGSLAYGIGNTIELFYLWNLVLIWLGLQVTAGLSKVKAAIPIIVLFIIKAGFLAAIVVLIAKFLPGLPV
;
A
#
# COMPACT_ATOMS: atom_id res chain seq x y z
N MET A 1 -30.01 -8.20 3.58
CA MET A 1 -30.19 -9.09 2.41
C MET A 1 -28.83 -9.70 2.12
N GLU A 2 -28.65 -10.98 2.41
CA GLU A 2 -27.44 -11.71 2.01
C GLU A 2 -27.47 -11.81 0.48
N ALA A 3 -26.44 -11.30 -0.19
CA ALA A 3 -26.27 -11.55 -1.61
C ALA A 3 -26.14 -13.06 -1.78
N ASN A 4 -27.10 -13.67 -2.47
CA ASN A 4 -27.11 -15.08 -2.82
C ASN A 4 -25.95 -15.34 -3.81
N VAL A 5 -24.72 -15.40 -3.29
CA VAL A 5 -23.54 -15.77 -4.04
C VAL A 5 -23.74 -17.24 -4.39
N ASN A 6 -23.97 -17.52 -5.68
CA ASN A 6 -24.13 -18.87 -6.18
C ASN A 6 -22.81 -19.63 -5.96
N THR A 7 -22.68 -20.27 -4.80
CA THR A 7 -21.47 -20.92 -4.28
C THR A 7 -20.91 -21.98 -5.22
N GLN A 8 -21.75 -22.53 -6.10
CA GLN A 8 -21.33 -23.47 -7.15
C GLN A 8 -20.40 -22.85 -8.21
N LYS A 9 -20.53 -21.56 -8.55
CA LYS A 9 -19.60 -20.88 -9.48
C LYS A 9 -18.25 -20.51 -8.83
N ALA A 10 -18.18 -20.43 -7.51
CA ALA A 10 -16.95 -20.06 -6.80
C ALA A 10 -15.95 -21.22 -6.68
N GLY A 11 -16.41 -22.47 -6.71
CA GLY A 11 -15.56 -23.65 -6.48
C GLY A 11 -14.54 -23.97 -7.58
N GLY A 12 -14.75 -23.50 -8.81
CA GLY A 12 -13.89 -23.83 -9.97
C GLY A 12 -13.09 -22.68 -10.58
N GLU A 13 -13.46 -21.43 -10.31
CA GLU A 13 -12.84 -20.25 -10.94
C GLU A 13 -11.69 -19.67 -10.11
N LYS A 14 -10.63 -19.22 -10.78
CA LYS A 14 -9.51 -18.54 -10.12
C LYS A 14 -9.93 -17.14 -9.65
N PRO A 15 -9.37 -16.63 -8.53
CA PRO A 15 -9.57 -15.25 -8.12
C PRO A 15 -8.94 -14.29 -9.14
N SER A 16 -9.57 -13.13 -9.35
CA SER A 16 -9.17 -12.09 -10.31
C SER A 16 -8.89 -10.75 -9.63
N LEU A 17 -7.81 -10.05 -10.01
CA LEU A 17 -7.51 -8.69 -9.52
C LEU A 17 -8.59 -7.69 -9.93
N PHE A 18 -9.06 -7.76 -11.17
CA PHE A 18 -10.17 -6.91 -11.61
C PHE A 18 -11.45 -7.22 -10.83
N GLY A 19 -11.68 -8.51 -10.54
CA GLY A 19 -12.79 -8.95 -9.71
C GLY A 19 -12.75 -8.39 -8.28
N MET A 20 -11.58 -8.03 -7.75
CA MET A 20 -11.46 -7.42 -6.42
C MET A 20 -12.08 -6.02 -6.35
N ILE A 21 -12.18 -5.33 -7.49
CA ILE A 21 -12.78 -3.99 -7.58
C ILE A 21 -14.30 -4.10 -7.57
N THR A 22 -14.85 -5.07 -8.31
CA THR A 22 -16.30 -5.18 -8.58
C THR A 22 -17.02 -6.17 -7.68
N SER A 23 -16.35 -7.24 -7.26
CA SER A 23 -16.95 -8.37 -6.55
C SER A 23 -15.97 -9.02 -5.54
N PRO A 24 -15.36 -8.25 -4.62
CA PRO A 24 -14.31 -8.74 -3.74
C PRO A 24 -14.71 -9.96 -2.91
N GLY A 25 -15.95 -10.01 -2.40
CA GLY A 25 -16.45 -11.16 -1.65
C GLY A 25 -16.41 -12.47 -2.45
N LEU A 26 -16.79 -12.42 -3.73
CA LEU A 26 -16.71 -13.60 -4.61
C LEU A 26 -15.26 -14.03 -4.87
N GLN A 27 -14.33 -13.08 -4.98
CA GLN A 27 -12.92 -13.41 -5.14
C GLN A 27 -12.34 -14.06 -3.88
N PHE A 28 -12.70 -13.60 -2.69
CA PHE A 28 -12.30 -14.23 -1.43
C PHE A 28 -12.93 -15.61 -1.21
N GLU A 29 -14.14 -15.84 -1.71
CA GLU A 29 -14.73 -17.19 -1.74
C GLU A 29 -13.90 -18.15 -2.61
N ARG A 30 -13.51 -17.71 -3.82
CA ARG A 30 -12.63 -18.50 -4.72
C ARG A 30 -11.28 -18.82 -4.09
N MET A 31 -10.77 -17.95 -3.23
CA MET A 31 -9.51 -18.16 -2.50
C MET A 31 -9.58 -19.28 -1.46
N LYS A 32 -10.77 -19.77 -1.07
CA LYS A 32 -10.88 -20.90 -0.14
C LYS A 32 -10.31 -22.20 -0.72
N THR A 33 -10.43 -22.39 -2.04
CA THR A 33 -10.12 -23.64 -2.76
C THR A 33 -8.75 -23.65 -3.44
N THR A 34 -7.97 -22.57 -3.34
CA THR A 34 -6.64 -22.45 -3.97
C THR A 34 -5.63 -21.78 -3.05
N GLU A 35 -4.35 -22.07 -3.25
CA GLU A 35 -3.23 -21.39 -2.59
C GLU A 35 -2.18 -20.89 -3.60
N LYS A 36 -2.55 -20.83 -4.88
CA LYS A 36 -1.66 -20.41 -5.97
C LYS A 36 -1.50 -18.88 -5.98
N VAL A 37 -0.61 -18.37 -5.13
CA VAL A 37 -0.41 -16.93 -4.94
C VAL A 37 0.76 -16.34 -5.72
N TRP A 38 1.84 -17.09 -5.94
CA TRP A 38 3.12 -16.53 -6.37
C TRP A 38 3.09 -15.80 -7.71
N GLY A 39 2.35 -16.31 -8.71
CA GLY A 39 2.21 -15.61 -9.99
C GLY A 39 1.59 -14.22 -9.83
N MET A 40 0.55 -14.11 -9.00
CA MET A 40 -0.12 -12.83 -8.74
C MET A 40 0.70 -11.91 -7.85
N PHE A 41 1.43 -12.48 -6.89
CA PHE A 41 2.36 -11.74 -6.05
C PHE A 41 3.41 -10.99 -6.88
N PHE A 42 4.04 -11.65 -7.87
CA PHE A 42 5.01 -10.98 -8.74
C PHE A 42 4.37 -9.97 -9.69
N ILE A 43 3.15 -10.22 -10.20
CA ILE A 43 2.42 -9.24 -11.02
C ILE A 43 2.14 -7.98 -10.21
N VAL A 44 1.61 -8.12 -9.00
CA VAL A 44 1.34 -6.99 -8.09
C VAL A 44 2.63 -6.26 -7.73
N ALA A 45 3.73 -6.99 -7.51
CA ALA A 45 5.03 -6.37 -7.26
C ALA A 45 5.52 -5.51 -8.42
N ILE A 46 5.40 -6.00 -9.66
CA ILE A 46 5.75 -5.23 -10.86
C ILE A 46 4.88 -3.98 -10.98
N LEU A 47 3.56 -4.10 -10.78
CA LEU A 47 2.64 -2.96 -10.83
C LEU A 47 3.00 -1.90 -9.77
N GLN A 48 3.37 -2.33 -8.57
CA GLN A 48 3.84 -1.42 -7.52
C GLN A 48 5.19 -0.78 -7.86
N GLY A 49 6.06 -1.50 -8.57
CA GLY A 49 7.28 -0.96 -9.17
C GLY A 49 6.99 0.20 -10.11
N LEU A 50 6.02 0.05 -11.01
CA LEU A 50 5.62 1.12 -11.93
C LEU A 50 5.12 2.37 -11.18
N VAL A 51 4.37 2.18 -10.09
CA VAL A 51 3.97 3.28 -9.19
C VAL A 51 5.19 3.93 -8.54
N GLY A 52 6.17 3.15 -8.10
CA GLY A 52 7.44 3.65 -7.53
C GLY A 52 8.26 4.47 -8.52
N GLY A 53 8.36 4.01 -9.77
CA GLY A 53 9.01 4.74 -10.86
C GLY A 53 8.29 6.05 -11.20
N LEU A 54 6.95 6.03 -11.29
CA LEU A 54 6.13 7.23 -11.49
C LEU A 54 6.33 8.25 -10.37
N ASN A 55 6.27 7.82 -9.10
CA ASN A 55 6.50 8.70 -7.96
C ASN A 55 7.91 9.30 -7.98
N SER A 56 8.92 8.52 -8.38
CA SER A 56 10.30 9.02 -8.48
C SER A 56 10.45 10.06 -9.58
N TYR A 57 9.79 9.86 -10.73
CA TYR A 57 9.71 10.86 -11.78
C TYR A 57 9.07 12.16 -11.28
N ILE A 58 7.90 12.06 -10.65
CA ILE A 58 7.17 13.22 -10.11
C ILE A 58 8.02 13.97 -9.10
N THR A 59 8.61 13.27 -8.12
CA THR A 59 9.52 13.86 -7.13
C THR A 59 10.66 14.60 -7.81
N TYR A 60 11.39 13.94 -8.71
CA TYR A 60 12.55 14.55 -9.37
C TYR A 60 12.19 15.82 -10.14
N THR A 61 11.06 15.82 -10.83
CA THR A 61 10.60 16.98 -11.64
C THR A 61 9.85 18.04 -10.84
N SER A 62 9.58 17.80 -9.55
CA SER A 62 8.81 18.72 -8.72
C SER A 62 9.56 20.05 -8.47
N PRO A 63 8.85 21.19 -8.42
CA PRO A 63 9.46 22.48 -8.11
C PRO A 63 10.24 22.46 -6.78
N GLU A 64 9.72 21.75 -5.78
CA GLU A 64 10.31 21.62 -4.45
C GLU A 64 11.68 20.94 -4.53
N MET A 65 11.80 19.84 -5.27
CA MET A 65 13.08 19.13 -5.44
C MET A 65 14.06 19.91 -6.31
N ILE A 66 13.59 20.60 -7.35
CA ILE A 66 14.45 21.46 -8.18
C ILE A 66 15.02 22.61 -7.32
N GLU A 67 14.21 23.22 -6.46
CA GLU A 67 14.68 24.26 -5.54
C GLU A 67 15.67 23.70 -4.52
N MET A 68 15.39 22.51 -3.98
CA MET A 68 16.29 21.82 -3.05
C MET A 68 17.66 21.52 -3.69
N GLN A 69 17.68 20.99 -4.91
CA GLN A 69 18.92 20.71 -5.66
C GLN A 69 19.72 22.01 -5.91
N LYS A 70 19.04 23.11 -6.25
CA LYS A 70 19.68 24.43 -6.41
C LYS A 70 20.28 24.96 -5.11
N LYS A 71 19.57 24.82 -3.99
CA LYS A 71 20.02 25.28 -2.66
C LYS A 71 21.21 24.49 -2.14
N LEU A 72 21.23 23.17 -2.36
CA LEU A 72 22.29 22.30 -1.86
C LEU A 72 23.59 22.44 -2.67
N GLY A 73 23.50 22.72 -3.98
CA GLY A 73 24.67 22.98 -4.84
C GLY A 73 25.68 21.83 -4.98
N GLY A 74 26.54 21.88 -6.00
CA GLY A 74 27.74 21.02 -6.09
C GLY A 74 27.52 19.52 -6.34
N GLU A 75 28.40 18.68 -5.77
CA GLU A 75 28.52 17.21 -5.95
C GLU A 75 27.28 16.39 -5.54
N PHE A 76 26.35 16.97 -4.78
CA PHE A 76 25.08 16.33 -4.39
C PHE A 76 23.93 16.59 -5.37
N ALA A 77 24.00 17.66 -6.17
CA ALA A 77 22.96 18.02 -7.14
C ALA A 77 23.07 17.26 -8.48
N ASN A 78 24.23 16.65 -8.77
CA ASN A 78 24.56 16.03 -10.06
C ASN A 78 24.79 14.51 -10.00
N LYS A 79 24.54 13.85 -8.86
CA LYS A 79 24.89 12.42 -8.71
C LYS A 79 23.90 11.47 -9.36
N ASP A 80 22.62 11.79 -9.33
CA ASP A 80 21.58 10.93 -9.90
C ASP A 80 20.87 11.61 -11.07
N SER A 81 20.92 10.95 -12.22
CA SER A 81 20.09 11.33 -13.36
C SER A 81 18.64 10.92 -13.10
N LEU A 82 17.68 11.65 -13.68
CA LEU A 82 16.27 11.26 -13.68
C LEU A 82 16.06 9.77 -14.02
N VAL A 83 16.82 9.25 -14.99
CA VAL A 83 16.74 7.85 -15.40
C VAL A 83 17.18 6.91 -14.27
N SER A 84 18.27 7.25 -13.56
CA SER A 84 18.75 6.50 -12.38
C SER A 84 17.68 6.45 -11.28
N ASP A 85 17.05 7.58 -10.99
CA ASP A 85 16.03 7.68 -9.94
C ASP A 85 14.76 6.91 -10.29
N VAL A 86 14.29 6.98 -11.54
CA VAL A 86 13.13 6.21 -12.00
C VAL A 86 13.40 4.71 -11.97
N ILE A 87 14.59 4.27 -12.42
CA ILE A 87 14.98 2.86 -12.36
C ILE A 87 15.07 2.40 -10.90
N SER A 88 15.75 3.17 -10.05
CA SER A 88 15.90 2.88 -8.63
C SER A 88 14.55 2.81 -7.92
N GLY A 89 13.68 3.79 -8.15
CA GLY A 89 12.33 3.83 -7.61
C GLY A 89 11.46 2.66 -8.07
N THR A 90 11.64 2.22 -9.31
CA THR A 90 10.96 1.03 -9.82
C THR A 90 11.43 -0.22 -9.10
N ILE A 91 12.75 -0.43 -9.01
CA ILE A 91 13.34 -1.61 -8.35
C ILE A 91 12.97 -1.63 -6.87
N TRP A 92 13.12 -0.51 -6.16
CA TRP A 92 12.77 -0.41 -4.75
C TRP A 92 11.27 -0.52 -4.51
N GLY A 93 10.43 -0.07 -5.44
CA GLY A 93 8.98 -0.32 -5.41
C GLY A 93 8.65 -1.81 -5.45
N ILE A 94 9.29 -2.58 -6.35
CA ILE A 94 9.12 -4.04 -6.46
C ILE A 94 9.63 -4.74 -5.19
N VAL A 95 10.88 -4.49 -4.81
CA VAL A 95 11.53 -5.16 -3.67
C VAL A 95 10.82 -4.79 -2.37
N GLY A 96 10.50 -3.52 -2.19
CA GLY A 96 9.84 -2.99 -1.01
C GLY A 96 8.49 -3.65 -0.77
N VAL A 97 7.63 -3.75 -1.80
CA VAL A 97 6.32 -4.40 -1.62
C VAL A 97 6.45 -5.89 -1.39
N MET A 98 7.39 -6.58 -2.07
CA MET A 98 7.62 -8.00 -1.85
C MET A 98 7.99 -8.28 -0.39
N ILE A 99 8.94 -7.52 0.17
CA ILE A 99 9.36 -7.65 1.56
C ILE A 99 8.19 -7.30 2.49
N ALA A 100 7.54 -6.16 2.26
CA ALA A 100 6.45 -5.68 3.11
C ALA A 100 5.29 -6.67 3.16
N THR A 101 4.81 -7.18 2.03
CA THR A 101 3.71 -8.16 1.98
C THR A 101 4.07 -9.44 2.73
N LEU A 102 5.30 -9.95 2.59
CA LEU A 102 5.73 -11.17 3.30
C LEU A 102 5.83 -10.95 4.82
N VAL A 103 6.40 -9.82 5.24
CA VAL A 103 6.50 -9.45 6.66
C VAL A 103 5.13 -9.22 7.27
N VAL A 104 4.26 -8.46 6.61
CA VAL A 104 2.88 -8.21 7.05
C VAL A 104 2.10 -9.52 7.14
N ALA A 105 2.19 -10.40 6.14
CA ALA A 105 1.57 -11.71 6.19
C ALA A 105 2.07 -12.56 7.37
N ALA A 106 3.35 -12.43 7.75
CA ALA A 106 3.90 -13.15 8.88
C ALA A 106 3.31 -12.62 10.20
N ILE A 107 3.14 -11.31 10.33
CA ILE A 107 2.45 -10.71 11.48
C ILE A 107 1.00 -11.19 11.55
N TYR A 108 0.25 -11.17 10.45
CA TYR A 108 -1.10 -11.74 10.41
C TYR A 108 -1.11 -13.23 10.81
N LYS A 109 -0.12 -14.02 10.37
CA LYS A 109 0.00 -15.42 10.75
C LYS A 109 0.19 -15.60 12.27
N VAL A 110 0.94 -14.70 12.92
CA VAL A 110 1.06 -14.68 14.39
C VAL A 110 -0.31 -14.49 15.05
N PHE A 111 -1.13 -13.56 14.57
CA PHE A 111 -2.51 -13.42 15.07
C PHE A 111 -3.36 -14.68 14.83
N MET A 112 -3.24 -15.32 13.65
CA MET A 112 -3.95 -16.59 13.39
C MET A 112 -3.58 -17.67 14.40
N MET A 113 -2.29 -17.77 14.76
CA MET A 113 -1.81 -18.73 15.76
C MET A 113 -2.42 -18.46 17.14
N PHE A 114 -2.46 -17.19 17.58
CA PHE A 114 -3.14 -16.83 18.84
C PHE A 114 -4.65 -17.13 18.83
N TYR A 115 -5.28 -17.13 17.66
CA TYR A 115 -6.69 -17.45 17.52
C TYR A 115 -6.98 -18.95 17.40
N GLY A 116 -5.95 -19.79 17.35
CA GLY A 116 -6.09 -21.23 17.05
C GLY A 116 -6.56 -21.49 15.61
N ASN A 117 -6.32 -20.56 14.69
CA ASN A 117 -6.74 -20.65 13.29
C ASN A 117 -5.59 -21.19 12.42
N ASP A 118 -5.90 -22.21 11.61
CA ASP A 118 -4.95 -22.99 10.82
C ASP A 118 -4.70 -22.43 9.41
N THR A 119 -5.27 -21.28 9.05
CA THR A 119 -5.10 -20.66 7.72
C THR A 119 -3.63 -20.60 7.33
N SER A 120 -3.32 -21.16 6.15
CA SER A 120 -1.95 -21.24 5.65
C SER A 120 -1.36 -19.84 5.39
N TYR A 121 -0.04 -19.71 5.54
CA TYR A 121 0.66 -18.46 5.25
C TYR A 121 0.40 -17.98 3.80
N LYS A 122 0.36 -18.92 2.84
CA LYS A 122 0.07 -18.62 1.43
C LYS A 122 -1.31 -17.99 1.23
N LYS A 123 -2.34 -18.44 1.97
CA LYS A 123 -3.68 -17.83 1.92
C LYS A 123 -3.67 -16.40 2.45
N ILE A 124 -2.92 -16.15 3.52
CA ILE A 124 -2.77 -14.79 4.07
C ILE A 124 -2.07 -13.87 3.06
N VAL A 125 -0.96 -14.32 2.45
CA VAL A 125 -0.29 -13.59 1.38
C VAL A 125 -1.26 -13.33 0.23
N MET A 126 -2.06 -14.31 -0.17
CA MET A 126 -3.02 -14.17 -1.26
C MET A 126 -4.10 -13.11 -0.97
N ILE A 127 -4.63 -13.07 0.25
CA ILE A 127 -5.60 -12.04 0.67
C ILE A 127 -4.99 -10.65 0.50
N ILE A 128 -3.75 -10.45 0.97
CA ILE A 128 -3.05 -9.16 0.90
C ILE A 128 -2.77 -8.77 -0.56
N VAL A 129 -2.13 -9.66 -1.33
CA VAL A 129 -1.78 -9.43 -2.74
C VAL A 129 -2.97 -9.01 -3.58
N TYR A 130 -4.12 -9.68 -3.42
CA TYR A 130 -5.30 -9.34 -4.18
C TYR A 130 -5.97 -8.04 -3.71
N ALA A 131 -5.88 -7.70 -2.42
CA ALA A 131 -6.35 -6.42 -1.90
C ALA A 131 -5.47 -5.23 -2.35
N ASP A 132 -4.17 -5.46 -2.60
CA ASP A 132 -3.19 -4.41 -2.94
C ASP A 132 -3.47 -3.73 -4.29
N ILE A 133 -4.27 -4.34 -5.17
CA ILE A 133 -4.70 -3.69 -6.42
C ILE A 133 -5.34 -2.32 -6.18
N ILE A 134 -6.03 -2.15 -5.05
CA ILE A 134 -6.66 -0.89 -4.69
C ILE A 134 -5.62 0.19 -4.40
N VAL A 135 -4.54 -0.15 -3.70
CA VAL A 135 -3.47 0.80 -3.37
C VAL A 135 -2.69 1.17 -4.62
N ILE A 136 -2.48 0.22 -5.53
CA ILE A 136 -1.87 0.49 -6.85
C ILE A 136 -2.71 1.50 -7.62
N ILE A 137 -4.04 1.29 -7.71
CA ILE A 137 -4.95 2.24 -8.37
C ILE A 137 -4.86 3.62 -7.70
N GLY A 138 -4.86 3.66 -6.37
CA GLY A 138 -4.71 4.91 -5.63
C GLY A 138 -3.40 5.63 -5.90
N GLY A 139 -2.29 4.91 -5.97
CA GLY A 139 -0.98 5.46 -6.30
C GLY A 139 -0.94 6.05 -7.71
N LEU A 140 -1.53 5.36 -8.69
CA LEU A 140 -1.64 5.88 -10.06
C LEU A 140 -2.51 7.14 -10.13
N ILE A 141 -3.66 7.16 -9.44
CA ILE A 141 -4.55 8.33 -9.40
C ILE A 141 -3.85 9.53 -8.76
N ASN A 142 -3.23 9.34 -7.59
CA ASN A 142 -2.46 10.41 -6.92
C ASN A 142 -1.30 10.90 -7.79
N GLY A 143 -0.61 9.99 -8.49
CA GLY A 143 0.45 10.35 -9.43
C GLY A 143 -0.05 11.20 -10.61
N VAL A 144 -1.19 10.84 -11.20
CA VAL A 144 -1.84 11.63 -12.25
C VAL A 144 -2.24 13.02 -11.74
N ILE A 145 -2.80 13.11 -10.53
CA ILE A 145 -3.13 14.41 -9.90
C ILE A 145 -1.87 15.26 -9.74
N ALA A 146 -0.78 14.68 -9.21
CA ALA A 146 0.49 15.38 -9.07
C ALA A 146 1.01 15.94 -10.40
N LEU A 147 0.96 15.15 -11.47
CA LEU A 147 1.37 15.59 -12.81
C LEU A 147 0.52 16.74 -13.34
N ILE A 148 -0.80 16.72 -13.10
CA ILE A 148 -1.71 17.79 -13.51
C ILE A 148 -1.42 19.08 -12.73
N LEU A 149 -1.14 18.96 -11.44
CA LEU A 149 -0.88 20.10 -10.55
C LEU A 149 0.55 20.63 -10.62
N GLY A 150 1.47 19.87 -11.21
CA GLY A 150 2.90 20.22 -11.27
C GLY A 150 3.54 20.27 -9.88
N ALA A 151 3.07 19.44 -8.94
CA ALA A 151 3.51 19.41 -7.55
C ALA A 151 4.11 18.04 -7.19
N GLY A 152 4.88 17.98 -6.11
CA GLY A 152 5.46 16.74 -5.60
C GLY A 152 4.43 15.65 -5.29
N PRO A 153 4.88 14.40 -5.03
CA PRO A 153 3.96 13.32 -4.66
C PRO A 153 3.45 13.57 -3.24
N THR A 154 2.32 14.27 -3.14
CA THR A 154 1.53 14.30 -1.92
C THR A 154 0.46 13.22 -2.00
N ALA A 155 0.06 12.68 -0.85
CA ALA A 155 -1.12 11.81 -0.80
C ALA A 155 -2.37 12.70 -0.90
N TYR A 156 -2.69 13.15 -2.12
CA TYR A 156 -3.80 14.09 -2.41
C TYR A 156 -5.16 13.58 -1.94
N THR A 157 -5.36 12.26 -1.89
CA THR A 157 -6.61 11.68 -1.38
C THR A 157 -6.60 11.41 0.13
N SER A 158 -5.52 11.80 0.82
CA SER A 158 -5.38 11.65 2.26
C SER A 158 -5.77 12.91 3.03
N LEU A 159 -5.85 12.79 4.35
CA LEU A 159 -6.06 13.95 5.22
C LEU A 159 -4.78 14.76 5.50
N GLY A 160 -3.60 14.28 5.08
CA GLY A 160 -2.31 14.92 5.35
C GLY A 160 -2.26 16.39 4.95
N PRO A 161 -2.63 16.77 3.71
CA PRO A 161 -2.61 18.15 3.23
C PRO A 161 -3.49 19.15 4.01
N LEU A 162 -4.35 18.69 4.93
CA LEU A 162 -5.15 19.57 5.80
C LEU A 162 -4.36 20.10 7.01
N PHE A 163 -3.13 19.63 7.22
CA PHE A 163 -2.28 19.96 8.36
C PHE A 163 -0.94 20.53 7.89
N ASP A 164 -0.28 21.27 8.78
CA ASP A 164 1.03 21.85 8.52
C ASP A 164 2.07 20.76 8.26
N GLN A 165 2.81 20.87 7.16
CA GLN A 165 3.90 19.95 6.81
C GLN A 165 4.93 19.85 7.95
N GLY A 166 5.45 18.66 8.18
CA GLY A 166 6.40 18.39 9.27
C GLY A 166 5.76 18.24 10.67
N SER A 167 4.46 18.51 10.81
CA SER A 167 3.74 18.26 12.07
C SER A 167 3.41 16.78 12.28
N LEU A 168 3.18 16.41 13.54
CA LEU A 168 2.66 15.07 13.88
C LEU A 168 1.31 14.80 13.20
N ALA A 169 0.44 15.81 13.15
CA ALA A 169 -0.89 15.70 12.54
C ALA A 169 -0.81 15.46 11.02
N TYR A 170 0.15 16.09 10.33
CA TYR A 170 0.42 15.83 8.93
C TYR A 170 0.84 14.38 8.69
N GLY A 171 1.77 13.85 9.50
CA GLY A 171 2.21 12.45 9.37
C GLY A 171 1.08 11.45 9.64
N ILE A 172 0.23 11.69 10.64
CA ILE A 172 -0.97 10.87 10.90
C ILE A 172 -1.97 11.02 9.75
N GLY A 173 -2.24 12.24 9.30
CA GLY A 173 -3.20 12.54 8.23
C GLY A 173 -2.85 11.83 6.93
N ASN A 174 -1.57 11.75 6.58
CA ASN A 174 -1.08 11.00 5.42
C ASN A 174 -1.35 9.48 5.50
N THR A 175 -1.54 8.91 6.70
CA THR A 175 -1.95 7.50 6.82
C THR A 175 -3.44 7.28 6.63
N ILE A 176 -4.26 8.32 6.79
CA ILE A 176 -5.69 8.31 6.54
C ILE A 176 -5.91 8.61 5.06
N GLU A 177 -5.64 7.60 4.25
CA GLU A 177 -5.65 7.67 2.79
C GLU A 177 -6.76 6.79 2.22
N LEU A 178 -7.60 7.34 1.34
CA LEU A 178 -8.85 6.72 0.85
C LEU A 178 -8.64 5.28 0.34
N PHE A 179 -7.68 5.10 -0.58
CA PHE A 179 -7.40 3.80 -1.18
C PHE A 179 -6.78 2.82 -0.19
N TYR A 180 -5.98 3.32 0.76
CA TYR A 180 -5.42 2.48 1.81
C TYR A 180 -6.50 2.00 2.78
N LEU A 181 -7.42 2.88 3.19
CA LEU A 181 -8.57 2.49 4.03
C LEU A 181 -9.43 1.43 3.34
N TRP A 182 -9.68 1.58 2.03
CA TRP A 182 -10.41 0.56 1.27
C TRP A 182 -9.65 -0.77 1.19
N ASN A 183 -8.32 -0.74 1.01
CA ASN A 183 -7.49 -1.94 1.08
C ASN A 183 -7.60 -2.65 2.44
N LEU A 184 -7.61 -1.91 3.56
CA LEU A 184 -7.81 -2.48 4.89
C LEU A 184 -9.18 -3.15 5.03
N VAL A 185 -10.24 -2.56 4.46
CA VAL A 185 -11.59 -3.17 4.41
C VAL A 185 -11.57 -4.47 3.60
N LEU A 186 -10.85 -4.52 2.48
CA LEU A 186 -10.70 -5.74 1.69
C LEU A 186 -9.93 -6.83 2.43
N ILE A 187 -8.82 -6.50 3.10
CA ILE A 187 -8.09 -7.47 3.93
C ILE A 187 -9.00 -7.98 5.05
N TRP A 188 -9.74 -7.10 5.72
CA TRP A 188 -10.73 -7.47 6.74
C TRP A 188 -11.79 -8.44 6.21
N LEU A 189 -12.31 -8.20 5.00
CA LEU A 189 -13.27 -9.09 4.35
C LEU A 189 -12.63 -10.43 3.99
N GLY A 190 -11.41 -10.43 3.44
CA GLY A 190 -10.68 -11.65 3.08
C GLY A 190 -10.37 -12.53 4.28
N LEU A 191 -10.01 -11.94 5.42
CA LEU A 191 -9.81 -12.69 6.66
C LEU A 191 -11.09 -13.33 7.18
N GLN A 192 -12.25 -12.70 7.01
CA GLN A 192 -13.53 -13.31 7.39
C GLN A 192 -13.93 -14.43 6.43
N VAL A 193 -13.89 -14.13 5.13
CA VAL A 193 -14.38 -15.04 4.10
C VAL A 193 -13.40 -16.19 3.91
N THR A 194 -12.16 -15.91 3.53
CA THR A 194 -11.17 -16.93 3.17
C THR A 194 -10.59 -17.64 4.39
N ALA A 195 -10.31 -16.91 5.48
CA ALA A 195 -9.69 -17.47 6.69
C ALA A 195 -10.71 -17.85 7.79
N GLY A 196 -12.00 -17.58 7.59
CA GLY A 196 -13.06 -17.97 8.52
C GLY A 196 -13.04 -17.24 9.86
N LEU A 197 -12.38 -16.08 9.96
CA LEU A 197 -12.35 -15.30 11.19
C LEU A 197 -13.68 -14.61 11.47
N SER A 198 -14.00 -14.40 12.75
CA SER A 198 -15.07 -13.48 13.14
C SER A 198 -14.67 -12.03 12.83
N LYS A 199 -15.68 -11.16 12.64
CA LYS A 199 -15.50 -9.72 12.37
C LYS A 199 -14.48 -9.05 13.29
N VAL A 200 -14.55 -9.36 14.59
CA VAL A 200 -13.67 -8.80 15.62
C VAL A 200 -12.24 -9.33 15.47
N LYS A 201 -12.07 -10.66 15.36
CA LYS A 201 -10.74 -11.27 15.21
C LYS A 201 -10.02 -10.78 13.95
N ALA A 202 -10.75 -10.57 12.87
CA ALA A 202 -10.21 -10.02 11.62
C ALA A 202 -9.78 -8.55 11.75
N ALA A 203 -10.47 -7.74 12.57
CA ALA A 203 -10.19 -6.31 12.71
C ALA A 203 -8.96 -6.00 13.59
N ILE A 204 -8.72 -6.79 14.65
CA ILE A 204 -7.61 -6.58 15.59
C ILE A 204 -6.24 -6.41 14.90
N PRO A 205 -5.75 -7.35 14.05
CA PRO A 205 -4.44 -7.19 13.41
C PRO A 205 -4.37 -5.96 12.50
N ILE A 206 -5.47 -5.62 11.84
CA ILE A 206 -5.57 -4.44 10.97
C ILE A 206 -5.39 -3.16 11.78
N ILE A 207 -6.12 -3.03 12.89
CA ILE A 207 -6.05 -1.85 13.76
C ILE A 207 -4.65 -1.71 14.36
N VAL A 208 -4.05 -2.81 14.83
CA VAL A 208 -2.69 -2.80 15.39
C VAL A 208 -1.67 -2.33 14.34
N LEU A 209 -1.71 -2.91 13.14
CA LEU A 209 -0.80 -2.53 12.05
C LEU A 209 -1.02 -1.09 11.58
N PHE A 210 -2.27 -0.62 11.55
CA PHE A 210 -2.61 0.76 11.22
C PHE A 210 -2.00 1.74 12.22
N ILE A 211 -2.16 1.49 13.53
CA ILE A 211 -1.60 2.34 14.59
C ILE A 211 -0.07 2.38 14.50
N ILE A 212 0.59 1.22 14.30
CA ILE A 212 2.05 1.15 14.15
C ILE A 212 2.50 1.96 12.94
N LYS A 213 1.83 1.81 11.79
CA LYS A 213 2.13 2.58 10.57
C LYS A 213 1.97 4.08 10.80
N ALA A 214 0.87 4.51 11.43
CA ALA A 214 0.59 5.91 11.72
C ALA A 214 1.63 6.53 12.66
N GLY A 215 1.97 5.82 13.75
CA GLY A 215 3.00 6.26 14.69
C GLY A 215 4.38 6.36 14.03
N PHE A 216 4.75 5.36 13.22
CA PHE A 216 6.04 5.35 12.53
C PHE A 216 6.16 6.48 11.50
N LEU A 217 5.12 6.69 10.67
CA LEU A 217 5.14 7.78 9.69
C LEU A 217 5.19 9.15 10.37
N ALA A 218 4.37 9.37 11.40
CA ALA A 218 4.38 10.62 12.14
C ALA A 218 5.74 10.89 12.81
N ALA A 219 6.38 9.86 13.36
CA ALA A 219 7.71 9.99 13.94
C ALA A 219 8.75 10.39 12.88
N ILE A 220 8.77 9.74 11.71
CA ILE A 220 9.70 10.09 10.62
C ILE A 220 9.50 11.53 10.18
N VAL A 221 8.25 11.94 9.93
CA VAL A 221 7.91 13.30 9.51
C VAL A 221 8.45 14.33 10.50
N VAL A 222 8.18 14.15 11.80
CA VAL A 222 8.65 15.08 12.84
C VAL A 222 10.17 15.09 12.96
N LEU A 223 10.83 13.93 12.81
CA LEU A 223 12.28 13.83 12.85
C LEU A 223 12.93 14.56 11.67
N ILE A 224 12.44 14.37 10.45
CA ILE A 224 12.94 15.08 9.26
C ILE A 224 12.75 16.58 9.44
N ALA A 225 11.55 17.03 9.80
CA ALA A 225 11.28 18.45 10.01
C ALA A 225 12.18 19.09 11.09
N LYS A 226 12.48 18.34 12.16
CA LYS A 226 13.31 18.83 13.27
C LYS A 226 14.80 18.85 12.94
N PHE A 227 15.33 17.83 12.28
CA PHE A 227 16.77 17.64 12.11
C PHE A 227 17.28 18.01 10.72
N LEU A 228 16.39 18.10 9.73
CA LEU A 228 16.70 18.46 8.34
C LEU A 228 15.73 19.56 7.86
N PRO A 229 15.71 20.73 8.52
CA PRO A 229 14.79 21.81 8.18
C PRO A 229 15.02 22.27 6.74
N GLY A 230 13.92 22.32 5.96
CA GLY A 230 13.96 22.71 4.55
C GLY A 230 13.99 21.55 3.56
N LEU A 231 14.04 20.29 4.03
CA LEU A 231 13.71 19.14 3.19
C LEU A 231 12.18 18.97 3.09
N PRO A 232 11.64 18.58 1.92
CA PRO A 232 10.25 18.15 1.80
C PRO A 232 9.97 16.98 2.77
N VAL A 233 8.77 16.97 3.36
CA VAL A 233 8.36 15.98 4.37
C VAL A 233 7.05 15.29 3.99
#